data_AF-A0A7V7E7N0-F1
#
_entry.id   AF-A0A7V7E7N0-F1
#
_cell.length_a   1.000
_cell.length_b   1.000
_cell.length_c   1.000
_cell.angle_alpha   90.00
_cell.angle_beta   90.00
_cell.angle_gamma   90.00
#
_symmetry.space_group_name_H-M   'P 1'
#
loop_
_entity.id
_entity.type
_entity.pdbx_description
1 polymer ?
#
loop_
_entity_poly.entity_id
_entity_poly.type
_entity_poly.pdbx_seq_one_letter_code
_entity_poly.pdbx_strand_id
1 'polypeptide(L)'
;MKGKEWWRPETFAARRPRLMARARILAALRGYFAAEDFLEVETPCLQVSPGQEPHIMALSTTLTEPLAGGGRRLYLHTSPEFAMK
;
A
#
# COMPACT_ATOMS: atom_id res chain seq x y z
N MET A 1 8.38 28.92 16.18
CA MET A 1 8.72 27.50 16.46
C MET A 1 9.81 27.10 15.47
N LYS A 2 11.05 26.87 15.91
CA LYS A 2 12.10 26.32 15.03
C LYS A 2 11.64 24.93 14.58
N GLY A 3 11.43 24.76 13.27
CA GLY A 3 11.00 23.49 12.68
C GLY A 3 12.04 22.42 12.99
N LYS A 4 11.58 21.27 13.51
CA LYS A 4 12.42 20.08 13.62
C LYS A 4 13.00 19.79 12.23
N GLU A 5 14.31 19.51 12.16
CA GLU A 5 14.93 18.96 10.94
C GLU A 5 14.11 17.79 10.40
N TRP A 6 13.88 17.81 9.08
CA TRP A 6 13.03 16.86 8.36
C TRP A 6 13.62 15.44 8.34
N TRP A 7 14.95 15.33 8.41
CA TRP A 7 15.69 14.08 8.44
C TRP A 7 16.46 13.93 9.75
N ARG A 8 16.39 12.73 10.34
CA ARG A 8 16.97 12.37 11.64
C ARG A 8 17.61 10.99 11.56
N PRO A 9 18.89 10.88 11.13
CA PRO A 9 19.54 9.60 10.92
C PRO A 9 19.59 8.75 12.20
N GLU A 10 19.67 9.37 13.37
CA GLU A 10 19.62 8.72 14.68
C GLU A 10 18.28 8.03 14.95
N THR A 11 17.16 8.63 14.50
CA THR A 11 15.83 8.03 14.61
C THR A 11 15.72 6.80 13.70
N PHE A 12 16.28 6.87 12.49
CA PHE A 12 16.34 5.73 11.59
C PHE A 12 17.22 4.60 12.16
N ALA A 13 18.40 4.93 12.67
CA ALA A 13 19.33 3.97 13.29
C ALA A 13 18.66 3.22 14.45
N ALA A 14 17.94 3.93 15.32
CA ALA A 14 17.21 3.33 16.44
C ALA A 14 16.07 2.38 15.98
N ARG A 15 15.46 2.61 14.81
CA ARG A 15 14.40 1.75 14.24
C ARG A 15 14.94 0.57 13.43
N ARG A 16 16.21 0.63 12.98
CA ARG A 16 16.81 -0.37 12.08
C ARG A 16 16.63 -1.82 12.56
N PRO A 17 16.85 -2.18 13.84
CA PRO A 17 16.64 -3.57 14.28
C PRO A 17 15.19 -4.06 14.06
N ARG A 18 14.20 -3.19 14.28
CA ARG A 18 12.77 -3.51 14.07
C ARG A 18 12.43 -3.64 12.59
N LEU A 19 13.02 -2.78 11.74
CA LEU A 19 12.86 -2.89 10.28
C LEU A 19 13.46 -4.19 9.74
N MET A 20 14.61 -4.63 10.26
CA MET A 20 15.20 -5.92 9.90
C MET A 20 14.33 -7.09 10.36
N ALA A 21 13.74 -7.02 11.56
CA ALA A 21 12.79 -8.04 12.02
C ALA A 21 11.55 -8.10 11.10
N ARG A 22 10.98 -6.95 10.71
CA ARG A 22 9.87 -6.88 9.75
C ARG A 22 10.24 -7.52 8.41
N ALA A 23 11.44 -7.26 7.89
CA ALA A 23 11.90 -7.85 6.64
C ALA A 23 11.98 -9.39 6.72
N ARG A 24 12.48 -9.94 7.83
CA ARG A 24 12.53 -11.40 8.07
C ARG A 24 11.13 -12.01 8.14
N ILE A 25 10.19 -11.36 8.82
CA ILE A 25 8.79 -11.82 8.91
C ILE A 25 8.16 -11.87 7.51
N LEU A 26 8.33 -10.82 6.71
CA LEU A 26 7.78 -10.77 5.35
C LEU A 26 8.38 -11.86 4.45
N ALA A 27 9.69 -12.11 4.56
CA ALA A 27 10.35 -13.17 3.80
C ALA A 27 9.85 -14.57 4.20
N ALA A 28 9.69 -14.82 5.51
CA ALA A 28 9.15 -16.08 6.02
C ALA A 28 7.70 -16.32 5.56
N LEU A 29 6.85 -15.29 5.61
CA LEU A 29 5.46 -15.38 5.17
C LEU A 29 5.35 -15.73 3.68
N ARG A 30 6.15 -15.07 2.82
CA ARG A 30 6.20 -15.40 1.39
C ARG A 30 6.72 -16.81 1.13
N GLY A 31 7.77 -17.22 1.84
CA GLY A 31 8.33 -18.56 1.74
C GLY A 31 7.30 -19.65 2.11
N TYR A 32 6.49 -19.41 3.14
CA TYR A 32 5.40 -20.31 3.52
C TYR A 32 4.38 -20.47 2.40
N PHE A 33 3.82 -19.37 1.87
CA PHE A 33 2.81 -19.45 0.82
C PHE A 33 3.35 -20.05 -0.49
N ALA A 34 4.60 -19.75 -0.84
CA ALA A 34 5.25 -20.35 -2.01
C ALA A 34 5.43 -21.87 -1.85
N ALA A 35 5.70 -22.35 -0.62
CA ALA A 35 5.79 -23.79 -0.35
C ALA A 35 4.43 -24.51 -0.41
N GLU A 36 3.34 -23.77 -0.23
CA GLU A 36 1.94 -24.24 -0.35
C GLU A 36 1.37 -23.98 -1.77
N ASP A 37 2.22 -23.74 -2.77
CA ASP A 37 1.86 -23.49 -4.18
C ASP A 37 0.93 -22.28 -4.43
N PHE A 38 0.89 -21.31 -3.52
CA PHE A 38 0.21 -20.04 -3.77
C PHE A 38 1.04 -19.13 -4.68
N LEU A 39 0.38 -18.51 -5.66
CA LEU A 39 0.97 -17.47 -6.51
C LEU A 39 0.85 -16.09 -5.83
N GLU A 40 1.99 -15.44 -5.58
CA GLU A 40 2.00 -14.02 -5.17
C GLU A 40 1.61 -13.14 -6.37
N VAL A 41 0.66 -12.22 -6.15
CA VAL A 41 0.14 -11.31 -7.19
C VAL A 41 0.21 -9.85 -6.73
N GLU A 42 0.34 -8.95 -7.69
CA GLU A 42 0.22 -7.51 -7.47
C GLU A 42 -1.08 -7.00 -8.10
N THR A 43 -1.90 -6.32 -7.30
CA THR A 43 -3.19 -5.77 -7.75
C THR A 43 -3.16 -4.24 -7.81
N PRO A 44 -3.99 -3.59 -8.63
CA PRO A 44 -4.04 -2.13 -8.71
C PRO A 44 -4.33 -1.46 -7.36
N CYS A 45 -3.54 -0.44 -6.99
CA CYS A 45 -3.80 0.37 -5.80
C CYS A 45 -5.00 1.32 -5.98
N LEU A 46 -5.23 1.79 -7.21
CA LEU A 46 -6.33 2.69 -7.57
C LEU A 46 -7.43 1.92 -8.29
N GLN A 47 -8.67 2.06 -7.83
CA GLN A 47 -9.84 1.39 -8.39
C GLN A 47 -11.02 2.35 -8.56
N VAL A 48 -11.99 1.93 -9.39
CA VAL A 48 -13.20 2.72 -9.69
C VAL A 48 -14.17 2.71 -8.51
N SER A 49 -14.32 1.57 -7.83
CA SER A 49 -15.22 1.42 -6.68
C SER A 49 -14.41 1.26 -5.40
N PRO A 50 -14.71 2.00 -4.30
CA PRO A 50 -13.93 1.96 -3.06
C PRO A 50 -14.11 0.69 -2.21
N GLY A 51 -14.95 -0.25 -2.62
CA GLY A 51 -15.35 -1.42 -1.82
C GLY A 51 -16.86 -1.43 -1.54
N GLN A 52 -17.32 -2.36 -0.69
CA GLN A 52 -18.74 -2.46 -0.27
C GLN A 52 -18.92 -2.30 1.25
N GLU A 53 -17.86 -2.02 2.00
CA GLU A 53 -17.93 -1.88 3.46
C GLU A 53 -18.49 -0.49 3.85
N PRO A 54 -19.71 -0.40 4.43
CA PRO A 54 -20.37 0.87 4.72
C PRO A 54 -19.62 1.74 5.74
N HIS A 55 -18.80 1.13 6.61
CA HIS A 55 -18.08 1.87 7.66
C HIS A 55 -16.69 2.34 7.25
N ILE A 56 -16.22 1.97 6.05
CA ILE A 56 -14.90 2.39 5.55
C ILE A 56 -15.04 3.51 4.54
N MET A 57 -14.41 4.64 4.84
CA MET A 57 -14.27 5.76 3.90
C MET A 57 -12.96 5.64 3.14
N ALA A 58 -13.03 5.25 1.87
CA ALA A 58 -11.84 5.16 1.03
C ALA A 58 -11.30 6.55 0.64
N LEU A 59 -9.97 6.66 0.61
CA LEU A 59 -9.31 7.85 0.09
C LEU A 59 -9.55 7.95 -1.42
N SER A 60 -10.03 9.09 -1.87
CA SER A 60 -10.25 9.36 -3.30
C SER A 60 -9.20 10.32 -3.86
N THR A 61 -8.83 10.13 -5.12
CA THR A 61 -7.94 11.02 -5.88
C THR A 61 -8.49 11.22 -7.28
N THR A 62 -7.98 12.23 -7.99
CA THR A 62 -8.28 12.43 -9.42
C THR A 62 -7.04 12.11 -10.22
N LEU A 63 -7.14 11.10 -11.09
CA LEU A 63 -6.12 10.80 -12.07
C LEU A 63 -6.32 11.71 -13.29
N THR A 64 -5.37 12.60 -13.52
CA THR A 64 -5.33 13.43 -14.73
C THR A 64 -4.51 12.70 -15.78
N GLU A 65 -5.13 12.32 -16.90
CA GLU A 65 -4.42 11.66 -17.99
C GLU A 65 -3.82 12.70 -18.95
N PRO A 66 -2.58 12.50 -19.45
CA PRO A 66 -1.88 13.51 -20.26
C PRO A 66 -2.59 13.90 -21.57
N LEU A 67 -3.38 12.99 -22.15
CA LEU A 67 -3.99 13.13 -23.48
C LEU A 67 -5.52 13.14 -23.46
N ALA A 68 -6.13 12.87 -22.30
CA ALA A 68 -7.58 12.95 -22.14
C ALA A 68 -7.93 14.28 -21.46
N GLY A 69 -8.82 15.07 -22.07
CA GLY A 69 -9.26 16.38 -21.56
C GLY A 69 -10.15 16.30 -20.32
N GLY A 70 -9.93 15.34 -19.40
CA GLY A 70 -10.73 15.15 -18.21
C GLY A 70 -10.03 14.30 -17.15
N GLY A 71 -10.19 14.67 -15.88
CA GLY A 71 -9.69 13.88 -14.75
C GLY A 71 -10.68 12.78 -14.35
N ARG A 72 -10.19 11.56 -14.15
CA ARG A 72 -11.01 10.43 -13.65
C ARG A 72 -10.86 10.32 -12.14
N ARG A 73 -11.98 10.34 -11.40
CA ARG A 73 -11.98 10.03 -9.97
C ARG A 73 -11.69 8.53 -9.78
N LEU A 74 -10.72 8.23 -8.92
CA LEU A 74 -10.39 6.88 -8.48
C LEU A 74 -10.22 6.85 -6.97
N TYR A 75 -10.22 5.65 -6.40
CA TYR A 75 -10.12 5.42 -4.96
C TYR A 75 -8.92 4.52 -4.67
N LEU A 76 -8.18 4.81 -3.61
CA LEU A 76 -7.25 3.82 -3.05
C LEU A 76 -8.06 2.64 -2.51
N HIS A 77 -7.69 1.44 -2.93
CA HIS A 77 -8.32 0.24 -2.40
C HIS A 77 -8.07 0.08 -0.90
N THR A 78 -9.12 -0.29 -0.17
CA THR A 78 -9.08 -0.57 1.27
C THR A 78 -8.73 -2.04 1.53
N SER A 79 -8.92 -2.87 0.50
CA SER A 79 -8.57 -4.28 0.39
C SER A 79 -8.39 -4.64 -1.10
N PRO A 80 -7.49 -5.57 -1.46
CA PRO A 80 -7.36 -6.08 -2.82
C PRO A 80 -8.42 -7.12 -3.21
N GLU A 81 -9.36 -7.47 -2.31
CA GLU A 81 -10.33 -8.56 -2.47
C GLU A 81 -11.00 -8.62 -3.85
N PHE A 82 -11.52 -7.49 -4.37
CA PHE A 82 -12.21 -7.48 -5.67
C PHE A 82 -11.29 -7.70 -6.87
N ALA A 83 -10.00 -7.40 -6.75
CA ALA A 83 -9.03 -7.68 -7.81
C ALA A 83 -8.47 -9.12 -7.72
N MET A 84 -8.58 -9.76 -6.56
CA MET A 84 -8.11 -11.14 -6.33
C MET A 84 -9.19 -12.21 -6.52
N LYS A 85 -10.47 -11.84 -6.37
CA LYS A 85 -11.62 -12.72 -6.67
C LYS A 85 -11.77 -12.94 -8.17
#